data_AF-A0A817CP34-F1
#
_entry.id   AF-A0A817CP34-F1
#
_cell.length_a   1.000
_cell.length_b   1.000
_cell.length_c   1.000
_cell.angle_alpha   90.00
_cell.angle_beta   90.00
_cell.angle_gamma   90.00
#
_symmetry.space_group_name_H-M   'P 1'
#
loop_
_entity.id
_entity.type
_entity.pdbx_description
1 polymer ?
#
loop_
_entity_poly.entity_id
_entity_poly.type
_entity_poly.pdbx_seq_one_letter_code
_entity_poly.pdbx_strand_id
1 'polypeptide(L)'
;MNEPSLRRLEFDRENKLYELFISTNDLSIIESNRQNQSNDISWLLAFGRYLKTTRINSHSISSNILLYEFIKHILNENLQINHMGRIFLEHLGGQRIFSCAHCDTPLTNRNELVSTRFTGATGRAFLFSRIVNTKQSPVQERLMLTGRHFVRDISCKKCDMKLGWIYEFATEESQRYKEGRVILERALINESVGF
;
A
#
# COMPACT_ATOMS: atom_id res chain seq x y z
N MET A 1 1.14 11.47 29.99
CA MET A 1 1.89 10.98 28.83
C MET A 1 1.56 9.50 28.70
N ASN A 2 0.87 9.09 27.63
CA ASN A 2 0.49 7.67 27.48
C ASN A 2 1.66 6.92 26.84
N GLU A 3 2.12 5.88 27.52
CA GLU A 3 3.17 4.99 27.04
C GLU A 3 2.73 4.32 25.72
N PRO A 4 3.62 4.21 24.70
CA PRO A 4 3.27 3.57 23.43
C PRO A 4 2.97 2.09 23.65
N SER A 5 1.90 1.58 23.03
CA SER A 5 1.60 0.13 23.05
C SER A 5 2.76 -0.68 22.48
N LEU A 6 3.04 -1.87 23.03
CA LEU A 6 4.08 -2.80 22.53
C LEU A 6 4.02 -3.00 21.00
N ARG A 7 2.82 -3.21 20.44
CA ARG A 7 2.65 -3.37 18.97
C ARG A 7 3.10 -2.15 18.15
N ARG A 8 2.96 -0.94 18.69
CA ARG A 8 3.44 0.29 18.02
C ARG A 8 4.96 0.33 18.03
N LEU A 9 5.60 -0.04 19.14
CA LEU A 9 7.06 -0.12 19.24
C LEU A 9 7.62 -1.17 18.27
N GLU A 10 6.94 -2.31 18.11
CA GLU A 10 7.28 -3.35 17.12
C GLU A 10 7.17 -2.81 15.69
N PHE A 11 6.05 -2.19 15.33
CA PHE A 11 5.85 -1.60 14.00
C PHE A 11 6.88 -0.50 13.67
N ASP A 12 7.14 0.41 14.63
CA ASP A 12 8.10 1.50 14.45
C ASP A 12 9.54 0.95 14.29
N ARG A 13 9.88 -0.12 15.04
CA ARG A 13 11.16 -0.83 14.90
C ARG A 13 11.29 -1.50 13.53
N GLU A 14 10.26 -2.23 13.09
CA GLU A 14 10.26 -2.91 11.79
C GLU A 14 10.36 -1.92 10.63
N ASN A 15 9.56 -0.86 10.62
CA ASN A 15 9.65 0.19 9.61
C ASN A 15 11.03 0.85 9.55
N LYS A 16 11.63 1.13 10.71
CA LYS A 16 12.97 1.74 10.75
C LYS A 16 14.04 0.81 10.14
N LEU A 17 13.89 -0.50 10.29
CA LEU A 17 14.77 -1.48 9.66
C LEU A 17 14.57 -1.52 8.14
N TYR A 18 13.33 -1.41 7.66
CA TYR A 18 13.05 -1.35 6.22
C TYR A 18 13.54 -0.05 5.58
N GLU A 19 13.34 1.11 6.22
CA GLU A 19 13.88 2.39 5.75
C GLU A 19 15.43 2.39 5.77
N LEU A 20 16.04 1.76 6.77
CA LEU A 20 17.49 1.60 6.82
C LEU A 20 18.00 0.66 5.72
N PHE A 21 17.31 -0.45 5.46
CA PHE A 21 17.61 -1.33 4.33
C PHE A 21 17.49 -0.59 2.99
N ILE A 22 16.43 0.19 2.79
CA ILE A 22 16.23 0.97 1.55
C ILE A 22 17.35 1.99 1.36
N SER A 23 17.78 2.68 2.43
CA SER A 23 18.81 3.71 2.36
C SER A 23 20.25 3.18 2.29
N THR A 24 20.53 2.00 2.85
CA THR A 24 21.88 1.42 2.90
C THR A 24 22.12 0.30 1.89
N ASN A 25 21.04 -0.29 1.37
CA ASN A 25 21.03 -1.49 0.54
C ASN A 25 21.77 -2.69 1.17
N ASP A 26 21.80 -2.76 2.51
CA ASP A 26 22.46 -3.83 3.24
C ASP A 26 21.43 -4.87 3.73
N LEU A 27 21.36 -6.01 3.03
CA LEU A 27 20.46 -7.13 3.37
C LEU A 27 20.73 -7.73 4.76
N SER A 28 21.94 -7.55 5.32
CA SER A 28 22.29 -8.07 6.64
C SER A 28 21.47 -7.42 7.77
N ILE A 29 20.89 -6.24 7.53
CA ILE A 29 20.02 -5.51 8.46
C ILE A 29 18.71 -6.28 8.71
N ILE A 30 18.16 -6.92 7.67
CA ILE A 30 16.94 -7.73 7.78
C ILE A 30 17.30 -9.11 8.35
N GLU A 31 18.44 -9.68 7.94
CA GLU A 31 18.88 -11.01 8.37
C GLU A 31 19.34 -11.06 9.83
N SER A 32 19.92 -10.00 10.37
CA SER A 32 20.30 -9.92 11.79
C SER A 32 19.07 -9.85 12.72
N ASN A 33 17.95 -9.27 12.25
CA ASN A 33 16.71 -9.26 13.01
C ASN A 33 16.03 -10.65 13.06
N ARG A 34 16.31 -11.53 12.07
CA ARG A 34 15.84 -12.92 12.01
C ARG A 34 16.41 -13.81 13.13
N GLN A 35 17.62 -13.54 13.62
CA GLN A 35 18.27 -14.38 14.63
C GLN A 35 17.74 -14.16 16.06
N ASN A 36 17.01 -13.07 16.31
CA ASN A 36 16.55 -12.69 17.65
C ASN A 36 15.07 -12.99 17.93
N GLN A 37 14.31 -13.52 16.96
CA GLN A 37 12.90 -13.89 17.16
C GLN A 37 12.70 -15.39 16.96
N SER A 38 12.39 -16.08 18.04
CA SER A 38 12.03 -17.49 18.05
C SER A 38 10.72 -17.71 17.27
N ASN A 39 10.79 -18.55 16.23
CA ASN A 39 9.67 -19.22 15.52
C ASN A 39 8.43 -18.41 15.14
N ASP A 40 8.50 -17.08 15.06
CA ASP A 40 7.34 -16.28 14.66
C ASP A 40 7.26 -16.17 13.14
N ILE A 41 6.24 -16.81 12.55
CA ILE A 41 5.94 -16.80 11.10
C ILE A 41 5.56 -15.37 10.64
N SER A 42 5.44 -14.41 11.57
CA SER A 42 5.23 -12.98 11.32
C SER A 42 6.12 -12.40 10.23
N TRP A 43 7.42 -12.72 10.19
CA TRP A 43 8.34 -12.18 9.16
C TRP A 43 8.10 -12.77 7.76
N LEU A 44 7.74 -14.05 7.65
CA LEU A 44 7.35 -14.68 6.39
C LEU A 44 6.01 -14.14 5.88
N LEU A 45 5.10 -13.80 6.80
CA LEU A 45 3.83 -13.15 6.47
C LEU A 45 4.05 -11.68 6.07
N ALA A 46 4.98 -10.95 6.69
CA ALA A 46 5.32 -9.57 6.34
C ALA A 46 6.09 -9.48 5.01
N PHE A 47 7.11 -10.32 4.82
CA PHE A 47 7.84 -10.46 3.55
C PHE A 47 6.93 -11.00 2.44
N GLY A 48 6.06 -11.97 2.76
CA GLY A 48 5.03 -12.48 1.85
C GLY A 48 3.96 -11.43 1.48
N ARG A 49 3.63 -10.50 2.40
CA ARG A 49 2.74 -9.35 2.13
C ARG A 49 3.43 -8.32 1.21
N TYR A 50 4.73 -8.07 1.41
CA TYR A 50 5.55 -7.23 0.53
C TYR A 50 5.73 -7.81 -0.88
N LEU A 51 5.90 -9.13 -1.00
CA LEU A 51 5.96 -9.81 -2.31
C LEU A 51 4.59 -9.87 -3.01
N LYS A 52 3.48 -10.00 -2.24
CA LYS A 52 2.12 -9.97 -2.80
C LYS A 52 1.68 -8.58 -3.28
N THR A 53 2.20 -7.49 -2.71
CA THR A 53 1.94 -6.12 -3.17
C THR A 53 2.74 -5.75 -4.43
N THR A 54 3.82 -6.47 -4.74
CA THR A 54 4.69 -6.21 -5.91
C THR A 54 4.47 -7.14 -7.12
N ARG A 55 3.58 -8.13 -7.02
CA ARG A 55 3.21 -9.07 -8.11
C ARG A 55 4.44 -9.63 -8.88
N ILE A 56 5.41 -10.17 -8.14
CA ILE A 56 6.54 -10.90 -8.73
C ILE A 56 6.18 -12.39 -8.78
N ASN A 57 6.02 -12.95 -9.98
CA ASN A 57 5.83 -14.39 -10.18
C ASN A 57 7.12 -15.14 -9.84
N SER A 58 7.03 -16.07 -8.89
CA SER A 58 8.14 -16.80 -8.28
C SER A 58 8.59 -18.03 -9.07
N HIS A 59 8.83 -17.89 -10.37
CA HIS A 59 9.51 -18.94 -11.12
C HIS A 59 10.58 -18.32 -12.03
N SER A 60 11.83 -18.72 -11.76
CA SER A 60 13.06 -18.45 -12.52
C SER A 60 13.41 -16.98 -12.76
N ILE A 61 13.97 -16.29 -11.75
CA ILE A 61 14.59 -14.99 -11.98
C ILE A 61 15.96 -14.95 -11.31
N SER A 62 17.00 -15.06 -12.15
CA SER A 62 18.41 -14.97 -11.80
C SER A 62 18.75 -13.62 -11.16
N SER A 63 19.73 -13.62 -10.26
CA SER A 63 20.28 -12.52 -9.45
C SER A 63 20.52 -11.19 -10.19
N ASN A 64 20.65 -11.21 -11.52
CA ASN A 64 20.83 -10.04 -12.38
C ASN A 64 19.59 -9.12 -12.51
N ILE A 65 18.38 -9.62 -12.28
CA ILE A 65 17.15 -8.82 -12.38
C ILE A 65 16.91 -7.98 -11.12
N LEU A 66 17.29 -8.49 -9.95
CA LEU A 66 17.23 -7.74 -8.69
C LEU A 66 18.19 -6.54 -8.70
N LEU A 67 19.38 -6.73 -9.27
CA LEU A 67 20.35 -5.64 -9.47
C LEU A 67 19.83 -4.61 -10.48
N TYR A 68 19.13 -5.05 -11.54
CA TYR A 68 18.51 -4.15 -12.52
C TYR A 68 17.38 -3.31 -11.91
N GLU A 69 16.47 -3.91 -11.13
CA GLU A 69 15.39 -3.19 -10.45
C GLU A 69 15.94 -2.22 -9.38
N PHE A 70 17.03 -2.59 -8.70
CA PHE A 70 17.72 -1.74 -7.75
C PHE A 70 18.39 -0.51 -8.42
N ILE A 71 19.13 -0.72 -9.51
CA ILE A 71 19.76 0.37 -10.29
C ILE A 71 18.69 1.31 -10.89
N LYS A 72 17.56 0.75 -11.35
CA LYS A 72 16.44 1.51 -11.90
C LYS A 72 15.71 2.37 -10.85
N HIS A 73 15.76 1.96 -9.58
CA HIS A 73 15.22 2.74 -8.47
C HIS A 73 16.14 3.94 -8.16
N ILE A 74 17.45 3.72 -8.07
CA ILE A 74 18.45 4.78 -7.81
C ILE A 74 18.53 5.83 -8.92
N LEU A 75 18.41 5.42 -10.20
CA LEU A 75 18.48 6.37 -11.32
C LEU A 75 17.20 7.21 -11.51
N ASN A 76 16.04 6.75 -11.04
CA ASN A 76 14.77 7.48 -11.15
C ASN A 76 14.62 8.62 -10.12
N GLU A 77 15.36 8.59 -9.00
CA GLU A 77 15.25 9.66 -7.98
C GLU A 77 16.01 10.95 -8.35
N ASN A 78 16.95 10.88 -9.30
CA ASN A 78 17.84 12.01 -9.64
C ASN A 78 17.66 12.60 -11.05
N LEU A 79 16.69 12.13 -11.81
CA LEU A 79 16.32 12.71 -13.09
C LEU A 79 14.80 12.91 -13.08
N GLN A 80 14.33 14.13 -13.36
CA GLN A 80 12.96 14.33 -13.84
C GLN A 80 12.83 13.70 -15.24
N ILE A 81 12.88 12.38 -15.31
CA ILE A 81 12.59 11.64 -16.53
C ILE A 81 11.07 11.68 -16.66
N ASN A 82 10.58 12.57 -17.53
CA ASN A 82 9.27 12.37 -18.12
C ASN A 82 9.31 10.98 -18.77
N HIS A 83 8.68 10.00 -18.12
CA HIS A 83 8.63 8.61 -18.61
C HIS A 83 7.99 8.61 -20.00
N MET A 84 8.80 8.64 -21.05
CA MET A 84 8.37 8.29 -22.40
C MET A 84 8.22 6.77 -22.46
N GLY A 85 7.17 6.27 -21.81
CA GLY A 85 6.79 4.87 -21.75
C GLY A 85 5.27 4.76 -21.58
N ARG A 86 4.65 3.74 -22.18
CA ARG A 86 3.21 3.53 -22.03
C ARG A 86 2.90 3.09 -20.60
N ILE A 87 2.00 3.80 -19.92
CA ILE A 87 1.53 3.41 -18.58
C ILE A 87 0.69 2.14 -18.73
N PHE A 88 1.16 1.04 -18.14
CA PHE A 88 0.36 -0.18 -18.02
C PHE A 88 -0.67 -0.02 -16.89
N LEU A 89 -1.95 -0.15 -17.25
CA LEU A 89 -3.10 -0.12 -16.36
C LEU A 89 -3.72 -1.51 -16.26
N GLU A 90 -3.88 -2.01 -15.03
CA GLU A 90 -4.56 -3.26 -14.74
C GLU A 90 -6.08 -3.07 -14.71
N HIS A 91 -6.84 -4.08 -15.13
CA HIS A 91 -8.30 -4.10 -15.01
C HIS A 91 -8.73 -5.34 -14.23
N LEU A 92 -9.40 -5.16 -13.09
CA LEU A 92 -9.83 -6.29 -12.23
C LEU A 92 -11.05 -7.06 -12.80
N GLY A 93 -11.69 -6.53 -13.84
CA GLY A 93 -12.91 -7.09 -14.40
C GLY A 93 -14.10 -6.97 -13.45
N GLY A 94 -15.21 -7.61 -13.81
CA GLY A 94 -16.43 -7.66 -13.01
C GLY A 94 -17.51 -6.70 -13.50
N GLN A 95 -18.75 -6.97 -13.10
CA GLN A 95 -19.95 -6.34 -13.66
C GLN A 95 -20.08 -4.84 -13.33
N ARG A 96 -19.39 -4.36 -12.30
CA ARG A 96 -19.37 -2.94 -11.92
C ARG A 96 -17.98 -2.51 -11.50
N ILE A 97 -17.49 -1.45 -12.14
CA ILE A 97 -16.13 -0.94 -12.00
C ILE A 97 -16.19 0.42 -11.30
N PHE A 98 -15.25 0.64 -10.39
CA PHE A 98 -14.97 1.95 -9.82
C PHE A 98 -13.72 2.53 -10.48
N SER A 99 -13.84 3.73 -11.03
CA SER A 99 -12.77 4.42 -11.75
C SER A 99 -12.48 5.78 -11.12
N CYS A 100 -11.27 6.30 -11.33
CA CYS A 100 -10.90 7.66 -10.93
C CYS A 100 -11.81 8.69 -11.63
N ALA A 101 -12.48 9.55 -10.87
CA ALA A 101 -13.43 10.52 -11.41
C ALA A 101 -12.79 11.59 -12.32
N HIS A 102 -11.47 11.78 -12.24
CA HIS A 102 -10.75 12.80 -13.01
C HIS A 102 -10.25 12.29 -14.38
N CYS A 103 -9.91 11.00 -14.49
CA CYS A 103 -9.21 10.48 -15.69
C CYS A 103 -9.67 9.10 -16.15
N ASP A 104 -10.74 8.60 -15.54
CA ASP A 104 -11.43 7.33 -15.81
C ASP A 104 -10.54 6.08 -15.70
N THR A 105 -9.40 6.20 -15.04
CA THR A 105 -8.52 5.05 -14.77
C THR A 105 -9.27 4.05 -13.89
N PRO A 106 -9.42 2.77 -14.29
CA PRO A 106 -10.09 1.76 -13.47
C PRO A 106 -9.28 1.50 -12.20
N LEU A 107 -9.94 1.48 -11.04
CA LEU A 107 -9.29 1.34 -9.74
C LEU A 107 -9.67 0.03 -9.07
N THR A 108 -10.94 -0.36 -9.12
CA THR A 108 -11.43 -1.59 -8.50
C THR A 108 -12.79 -1.99 -9.06
N ASN A 109 -13.41 -3.02 -8.50
CA ASN A 109 -14.75 -3.46 -8.85
C ASN A 109 -15.62 -3.64 -7.60
N ARG A 110 -16.90 -3.94 -7.81
CA ARG A 110 -17.86 -4.09 -6.71
C ARG A 110 -17.68 -5.34 -5.85
N ASN A 111 -17.00 -6.37 -6.36
CA ASN A 111 -16.70 -7.57 -5.56
C ASN A 111 -15.67 -7.27 -4.46
N GLU A 112 -14.82 -6.27 -4.68
CA GLU A 112 -13.83 -5.82 -3.69
C GLU A 112 -14.44 -4.88 -2.64
N LEU A 113 -15.70 -4.45 -2.77
CA LEU A 113 -16.33 -3.53 -1.83
C LEU A 113 -16.66 -4.25 -0.50
N VAL A 114 -16.02 -3.80 0.58
CA VAL A 114 -16.21 -4.36 1.94
C VAL A 114 -17.30 -3.60 2.69
N SER A 115 -17.28 -2.27 2.66
CA SER A 115 -18.23 -1.45 3.41
C SER A 115 -18.40 -0.07 2.81
N THR A 116 -19.64 0.45 2.85
CA THR A 116 -19.98 1.81 2.42
C THR A 116 -20.14 2.78 3.58
N ARG A 117 -19.85 2.36 4.81
CA ARG A 117 -20.14 3.10 6.05
C ARG A 117 -18.93 3.91 6.55
N PHE A 118 -18.07 4.35 5.64
CA PHE A 118 -16.89 5.14 5.98
C PHE A 118 -17.07 6.59 5.54
N THR A 119 -16.26 7.47 6.13
CA THR A 119 -16.25 8.91 5.86
C THR A 119 -14.80 9.36 5.68
N GLY A 120 -14.55 10.21 4.69
CA GLY A 120 -13.28 10.88 4.41
C GLY A 120 -13.45 12.39 4.36
N ALA A 121 -12.47 13.08 3.78
CA ALA A 121 -12.44 14.54 3.77
C ALA A 121 -13.57 15.13 2.90
N THR A 122 -13.95 14.45 1.81
CA THR A 122 -15.02 14.86 0.89
C THR A 122 -16.39 14.24 1.23
N GLY A 123 -16.56 13.73 2.46
CA GLY A 123 -17.81 13.12 2.92
C GLY A 123 -17.77 11.60 2.83
N ARG A 124 -18.74 10.96 2.16
CA ARG A 124 -18.83 9.49 2.14
C ARG A 124 -17.59 8.85 1.51
N ALA A 125 -17.15 7.74 2.07
CA ALA A 125 -16.05 6.94 1.56
C ALA A 125 -16.37 5.45 1.68
N PHE A 126 -15.69 4.65 0.87
CA PHE A 126 -15.92 3.22 0.74
C PHE A 126 -14.64 2.46 1.07
N LEU A 127 -14.80 1.36 1.82
CA LEU A 127 -13.72 0.44 2.15
C LEU A 127 -13.69 -0.69 1.13
N PHE A 128 -12.52 -0.91 0.53
CA PHE A 128 -12.26 -1.95 -0.45
C PHE A 128 -11.18 -2.92 0.04
N SER A 129 -11.31 -4.18 -0.37
CA SER A 129 -10.34 -5.24 -0.12
C SER A 129 -9.09 -5.09 -0.97
N ARG A 130 -9.24 -4.71 -2.24
CA ARG A 130 -8.14 -4.52 -3.19
C ARG A 130 -8.46 -3.41 -4.18
N ILE A 131 -7.43 -2.66 -4.58
CA ILE A 131 -7.47 -1.68 -5.67
C ILE A 131 -6.21 -1.84 -6.54
N VAL A 132 -6.23 -1.25 -7.73
CA VAL A 132 -5.14 -1.23 -8.70
C VAL A 132 -4.94 0.17 -9.27
N ASN A 133 -3.85 0.36 -10.02
CA ASN A 133 -3.53 1.62 -10.71
C ASN A 133 -3.40 2.84 -9.80
N THR A 134 -2.78 2.65 -8.64
CA THR A 134 -2.51 3.73 -7.69
C THR A 134 -1.06 3.79 -7.25
N LYS A 135 -0.66 4.95 -6.74
CA LYS A 135 0.60 5.20 -6.03
C LYS A 135 0.31 5.39 -4.55
N GLN A 136 1.29 5.07 -3.71
CA GLN A 136 1.19 5.19 -2.26
C GLN A 136 2.18 6.24 -1.76
N SER A 137 1.79 7.03 -0.76
CA SER A 137 2.70 7.93 -0.05
C SER A 137 3.57 7.18 0.98
N PRO A 138 4.57 7.85 1.59
CA PRO A 138 5.14 7.41 2.86
C PRO A 138 4.07 7.18 3.93
N VAL A 139 4.38 6.34 4.92
CA VAL A 139 3.48 6.08 6.06
C VAL A 139 3.31 7.36 6.87
N GLN A 140 2.08 7.60 7.32
CA GLN A 140 1.74 8.69 8.22
C GLN A 140 0.89 8.16 9.37
N GLU A 141 1.18 8.62 10.59
CA GLU A 141 0.29 8.42 11.72
C GLU A 141 -0.90 9.39 11.61
N ARG A 142 -2.12 8.88 11.74
CA ARG A 142 -3.35 9.68 11.74
C ARG A 142 -4.23 9.29 12.93
N LEU A 143 -4.62 10.29 13.71
CA LEU A 143 -5.63 10.13 14.75
C LEU A 143 -7.03 10.21 14.11
N MET A 144 -7.85 9.18 14.31
CA MET A 144 -9.22 9.10 13.82
C MET A 144 -10.18 8.85 14.99
N LEU A 145 -11.49 8.92 14.73
CA LEU A 145 -12.52 8.65 15.75
C LEU A 145 -12.35 7.28 16.41
N THR A 146 -11.89 6.28 15.67
CA THR A 146 -11.70 4.91 16.17
C THR A 146 -10.29 4.65 16.71
N GLY A 147 -9.52 5.70 17.00
CA GLY A 147 -8.15 5.59 17.54
C GLY A 147 -7.05 5.93 16.54
N ARG A 148 -5.81 5.62 16.91
CA ARG A 148 -4.60 5.90 16.11
C ARG A 148 -4.40 4.83 15.05
N HIS A 149 -4.09 5.28 13.84
CA HIS A 149 -3.84 4.43 12.69
C HIS A 149 -2.58 4.90 11.97
N PHE A 150 -1.86 3.98 11.36
CA PHE A 150 -0.81 4.28 10.39
C PHE A 150 -1.38 4.00 9.00
N VAL A 151 -1.28 5.00 8.13
CA VAL A 151 -1.90 4.99 6.81
C VAL A 151 -0.94 5.50 5.74
N ARG A 152 -1.19 5.13 4.49
CA ARG A 152 -0.58 5.79 3.32
C ARG A 152 -1.67 6.40 2.48
N ASP A 153 -1.50 7.64 2.06
CA ASP A 153 -2.39 8.24 1.09
C ASP A 153 -2.24 7.54 -0.26
N ILE A 154 -3.36 7.38 -0.95
CA ILE A 154 -3.47 6.71 -2.24
C ILE A 154 -3.80 7.75 -3.30
N SER A 155 -3.01 7.79 -4.37
CA SER A 155 -3.24 8.65 -5.54
C SER A 155 -3.35 7.85 -6.83
N CYS A 156 -4.07 8.39 -7.81
CA CYS A 156 -4.21 7.78 -9.13
C CYS A 156 -2.85 7.69 -9.83
N LYS A 157 -2.50 6.52 -10.38
CA LYS A 157 -1.23 6.33 -11.11
C LYS A 157 -1.11 7.17 -12.39
N LYS A 158 -2.25 7.57 -12.99
CA LYS A 158 -2.30 8.31 -14.27
C LYS A 158 -2.31 9.83 -14.09
N CYS A 159 -3.06 10.36 -13.12
CA CYS A 159 -3.30 11.80 -12.98
C CYS A 159 -2.93 12.36 -11.61
N ASP A 160 -2.38 11.54 -10.72
CA ASP A 160 -1.86 11.92 -9.40
C ASP A 160 -2.86 12.53 -8.42
N MET A 161 -4.15 12.56 -8.79
CA MET A 161 -5.25 12.94 -7.91
C MET A 161 -5.25 12.02 -6.69
N LYS A 162 -5.26 12.59 -5.48
CA LYS A 162 -5.45 11.85 -4.24
C LYS A 162 -6.88 11.30 -4.21
N LEU A 163 -7.03 10.01 -3.93
CA LEU A 163 -8.32 9.29 -3.97
C LEU A 163 -8.77 8.83 -2.58
N GLY A 164 -7.82 8.64 -1.66
CA GLY A 164 -8.10 8.16 -0.31
C GLY A 164 -6.83 7.68 0.39
N TRP A 165 -6.91 6.59 1.14
CA TRP A 165 -5.77 6.04 1.90
C TRP A 165 -5.91 4.53 2.15
N ILE A 166 -4.80 3.85 2.38
CA ILE A 166 -4.73 2.45 2.85
C ILE A 166 -4.37 2.42 4.33
N TYR A 167 -4.98 1.52 5.09
CA TYR A 167 -4.59 1.25 6.47
C TYR A 167 -3.44 0.24 6.50
N GLU A 168 -2.30 0.64 7.05
CA GLU A 168 -1.16 -0.26 7.27
C GLU A 168 -1.29 -0.96 8.61
N PHE A 169 -1.60 -0.18 9.66
CA PHE A 169 -1.67 -0.67 11.03
C PHE A 169 -2.72 0.08 11.84
N ALA A 170 -3.43 -0.63 12.70
CA ALA A 170 -4.33 -0.05 13.69
C ALA A 170 -3.86 -0.41 15.11
N THR A 171 -3.72 0.59 15.98
CA THR A 171 -3.31 0.34 17.38
C THR A 171 -4.37 -0.48 18.15
N GLU A 172 -5.64 -0.22 17.86
CA GLU A 172 -6.77 -0.87 18.52
C GLU A 172 -7.10 -2.21 17.86
N GLU A 173 -7.15 -3.29 18.63
CA GLU A 173 -7.43 -4.65 18.13
C GLU A 173 -8.76 -4.73 17.38
N SER A 174 -9.78 -4.04 17.88
CA SER A 174 -11.11 -3.96 17.27
C SER A 174 -11.11 -3.34 15.87
N GLN A 175 -10.05 -2.63 15.49
CA GLN A 175 -9.91 -1.94 14.21
C GLN A 175 -9.02 -2.67 13.20
N ARG A 176 -8.40 -3.80 13.59
CA ARG A 176 -7.47 -4.56 12.73
C ARG A 176 -8.09 -5.09 11.44
N TYR A 177 -9.42 -5.25 11.39
CA TYR A 177 -10.11 -5.64 10.16
C TYR A 177 -9.92 -4.64 9.00
N LYS A 178 -9.47 -3.41 9.29
CA LYS A 178 -9.14 -2.38 8.32
C LYS A 178 -7.74 -2.56 7.71
N GLU A 179 -6.83 -3.25 8.37
CA GLU A 179 -5.44 -3.40 7.91
C GLU A 179 -5.39 -4.05 6.52
N GLY A 180 -4.59 -3.47 5.62
CA GLY A 180 -4.50 -3.83 4.21
C GLY A 180 -5.71 -3.43 3.36
N ARG A 181 -6.73 -2.78 3.94
CA ARG A 181 -7.92 -2.30 3.23
C ARG A 181 -7.77 -0.84 2.84
N VAL A 182 -8.42 -0.49 1.74
CA VAL A 182 -8.28 0.84 1.12
C VAL A 182 -9.58 1.61 1.20
N ILE A 183 -9.48 2.85 1.66
CA ILE A 183 -10.54 3.84 1.56
C ILE A 183 -10.40 4.58 0.24
N LEU A 184 -11.49 4.63 -0.53
CA LEU A 184 -11.65 5.56 -1.63
C LEU A 184 -12.82 6.49 -1.32
N GLU A 185 -12.61 7.79 -1.49
CA GLU A 185 -13.63 8.79 -1.26
C GLU A 185 -14.62 8.81 -2.42
N ARG A 186 -15.92 8.80 -2.10
CA ARG A 186 -17.02 8.71 -3.08
C ARG A 186 -16.95 9.82 -4.12
N ALA A 187 -16.63 11.04 -3.71
CA ALA A 187 -16.60 12.19 -4.61
C ALA A 187 -15.48 12.11 -5.66
N LEU A 188 -14.51 11.21 -5.47
CA LEU A 188 -13.29 11.11 -6.27
C LEU A 188 -13.28 9.85 -7.15
N ILE A 189 -14.37 9.08 -7.13
CA ILE A 189 -14.55 7.86 -7.92
C ILE A 189 -15.93 7.82 -8.60
N ASN A 190 -15.98 7.25 -9.80
CA ASN A 190 -17.20 6.98 -10.54
C ASN A 190 -17.47 5.48 -10.58
N GLU A 191 -18.74 5.07 -10.46
CA GLU A 191 -19.17 3.67 -10.66
C GLU A 191 -19.81 3.54 -12.05
N SER A 192 -19.34 2.57 -12.84
CA SER A 192 -19.89 2.26 -14.17
C SER A 192 -20.16 0.78 -14.33
N VAL A 193 -20.95 0.43 -15.35
CA VAL A 193 -21.13 -0.96 -15.77
C VAL A 193 -19.81 -1.46 -16.35
N GLY A 194 -19.35 -2.60 -15.84
CA GLY A 194 -18.16 -3.28 -16.33
C GLY A 194 -18.47 -4.22 -17.49
N PHE A 195 -17.40 -4.76 -18.09
CA PHE A 195 -17.46 -5.73 -19.19
C PHE A 195 -17.42 -7.16 -18.67
#